data_AF-A0A918GBK2-F1
#
_entry.id   AF-A0A918GBK2-F1
#
_cell.length_a   1.000
_cell.length_b   1.000
_cell.length_c   1.000
_cell.angle_alpha   90.00
_cell.angle_beta   90.00
_cell.angle_gamma   90.00
#
_symmetry.space_group_name_H-M   'P 1'
#
loop_
_entity.id
_entity.type
_entity.pdbx_description
1 polymer ?
#
loop_
_entity_poly.entity_id
_entity_poly.type
_entity_poly.pdbx_seq_one_letter_code
_entity_poly.pdbx_strand_id
1 'polypeptide(L)'
;MADTTDPREEARKRVKNRRDFGPHLLMYLATNAMLVVIWLSTTAPGFFWPGIPMAAWGIGVLAHAWDAFFAKPISEGDVDRELNRWHRLPGSR
;
A
#
# COMPACT_ATOMS: atom_id res chain seq x y z
N MET A 1 -16.16 -5.88 -27.27
CA MET A 1 -15.67 -4.64 -26.65
C MET A 1 -14.63 -5.04 -25.63
N ALA A 2 -13.35 -4.94 -25.99
CA ALA A 2 -12.28 -5.12 -25.00
C ALA A 2 -12.35 -3.88 -24.12
N ASP A 3 -12.63 -4.08 -22.83
CA ASP A 3 -12.57 -3.04 -21.82
C ASP A 3 -11.10 -2.62 -21.69
N THR A 4 -10.71 -1.63 -22.49
CA THR A 4 -9.41 -1.00 -22.43
C THR A 4 -9.41 -0.17 -21.16
N THR A 5 -8.86 -0.71 -20.07
CA THR A 5 -8.45 0.12 -18.95
C THR A 5 -7.45 1.13 -19.52
N ASP A 6 -7.93 2.36 -19.78
CA ASP A 6 -7.14 3.44 -20.39
C ASP A 6 -5.89 3.66 -19.51
N PRO A 7 -4.67 3.71 -20.06
CA PRO A 7 -3.44 4.01 -19.30
C PRO A 7 -3.59 5.24 -18.37
N ARG A 8 -4.51 6.16 -18.70
CA ARG A 8 -4.88 7.31 -17.85
C ARG A 8 -5.58 6.91 -16.55
N GLU A 9 -6.38 5.85 -16.53
CA GLU A 9 -7.04 5.35 -15.33
C GLU A 9 -6.03 4.72 -14.35
N GLU A 10 -5.08 3.94 -14.85
CA GLU A 10 -4.01 3.37 -14.01
C GLU A 10 -3.12 4.46 -13.42
N ALA A 11 -2.75 5.46 -14.23
CA ALA A 11 -2.01 6.64 -13.76
C ALA A 11 -2.79 7.40 -12.67
N ARG A 12 -4.10 7.59 -12.83
CA ARG A 12 -4.97 8.23 -11.82
C ARG A 12 -5.03 7.41 -10.53
N LYS A 13 -5.14 6.08 -10.63
CA LYS A 13 -5.18 5.16 -9.48
C LYS A 13 -3.90 5.23 -8.65
N ARG A 14 -2.73 5.36 -9.29
CA ARG A 14 -1.43 5.57 -8.61
C ARG A 14 -1.36 6.89 -7.84
N VAL A 15 -1.78 7.99 -8.45
CA VAL A 15 -1.79 9.30 -7.78
C VAL A 15 -2.76 9.28 -6.59
N LYS A 16 -3.92 8.64 -6.76
CA LYS A 16 -4.93 8.52 -5.71
C LYS A 16 -4.46 7.67 -4.54
N ASN A 17 -3.92 6.46 -4.78
CA ASN A 17 -3.40 5.59 -3.71
C ASN A 17 -2.30 6.26 -2.89
N ARG A 18 -1.42 7.04 -3.52
CA ARG A 18 -0.38 7.79 -2.81
C ARG A 18 -0.94 8.92 -1.95
N ARG A 19 -2.02 9.57 -2.39
CA ARG A 19 -2.69 10.64 -1.65
C ARG A 19 -3.49 10.11 -0.46
N ASP A 20 -4.11 8.94 -0.61
CA ASP A 20 -4.97 8.36 0.42
C ASP A 20 -4.15 7.70 1.56
N PHE A 21 -2.92 7.25 1.29
CA PHE A 21 -2.03 6.65 2.29
C PHE A 21 -1.46 7.67 3.30
N GLY A 22 -1.15 8.90 2.86
CA GLY A 22 -0.53 9.92 3.71
C GLY A 22 -1.33 10.26 4.99
N PRO A 23 -2.64 10.56 4.89
CA PRO A 23 -3.49 10.81 6.05
C PRO A 23 -3.59 9.62 7.01
N HIS A 24 -3.63 8.39 6.50
CA HIS A 24 -3.68 7.18 7.32
C HIS A 24 -2.40 6.99 8.14
N LEU A 25 -1.23 7.20 7.50
CA LEU A 25 0.05 7.15 8.20
C LEU A 25 0.17 8.28 9.24
N LEU A 26 -0.26 9.50 8.89
CA LEU A 26 -0.23 10.62 9.82
C LEU A 26 -1.09 10.35 11.06
N MET A 27 -2.31 9.84 10.86
CA MET A 27 -3.19 9.48 11.97
C MET A 27 -2.59 8.35 12.82
N TYR A 28 -2.00 7.32 12.19
CA TYR A 28 -1.30 6.27 12.92
C TYR A 28 -0.18 6.84 13.80
N LEU A 29 0.68 7.71 13.26
CA LEU A 29 1.76 8.33 14.05
C LEU A 29 1.20 9.21 15.18
N ALA A 30 0.18 10.01 14.92
CA ALA A 30 -0.44 10.89 15.89
C ALA A 30 -1.09 10.10 17.05
N THR A 31 -1.87 9.06 16.73
CA THR A 31 -2.50 8.20 17.74
C THR A 31 -1.45 7.49 18.58
N ASN A 32 -0.44 6.88 17.96
CA ASN A 32 0.59 6.16 18.72
C ASN A 32 1.43 7.10 19.60
N ALA A 33 1.78 8.30 19.11
CA ALA A 33 2.44 9.31 19.92
C ALA A 33 1.59 9.71 21.14
N MET A 34 0.28 9.90 20.95
CA MET A 34 -0.65 10.18 22.04
C MET A 34 -0.68 9.04 23.07
N LEU A 35 -0.74 7.77 22.64
CA LEU A 35 -0.73 6.61 23.55
C LEU A 35 0.57 6.54 24.35
N VAL A 36 1.71 6.83 23.73
CA VAL A 36 3.01 6.88 24.41
C VAL A 36 3.04 8.00 25.45
N VAL A 37 2.51 9.19 25.14
CA VAL A 37 2.41 10.32 26.09
C VAL A 37 1.52 9.96 27.28
N ILE A 38 0.38 9.30 27.04
CA ILE A 38 -0.52 8.83 28.10
C ILE A 38 0.21 7.82 28.99
N TRP A 39 0.91 6.85 28.40
CA TRP A 39 1.67 5.86 29.15
C TRP A 39 2.76 6.50 30.01
N LEU A 40 3.54 7.43 29.43
CA LEU A 40 4.56 8.19 30.15
C LEU A 40 3.98 8.98 31.33
N SER A 41 2.76 9.49 31.20
CA SER A 41 2.13 10.33 32.22
C SER A 41 1.40 9.54 33.31
N THR A 42 0.95 8.31 33.03
CA THR A 42 0.07 7.55 33.95
C THR A 42 0.71 6.29 34.52
N THR A 43 1.57 5.62 33.75
CA THR A 43 1.97 4.24 33.99
C THR A 43 3.50 4.06 34.05
N ALA A 44 4.28 5.05 33.61
CA ALA A 44 5.74 4.93 33.61
C ALA A 44 6.37 5.12 35.01
N PRO A 45 7.34 4.28 35.42
CA PRO A 45 7.83 3.07 34.73
C PRO A 45 6.94 1.85 35.00
N GLY A 46 6.39 1.24 33.95
CA GLY A 46 5.46 0.11 34.03
C GLY A 46 5.35 -0.65 32.71
N PHE A 47 4.39 -1.58 32.60
CA PHE A 47 4.20 -2.35 31.36
C PHE A 47 3.85 -1.43 30.18
N PHE A 48 4.61 -1.53 29.08
CA PHE A 48 4.42 -0.71 27.87
C PHE A 48 3.22 -1.21 27.04
N TRP A 49 2.02 -0.96 27.55
CA TRP A 49 0.77 -1.33 26.89
C TRP A 49 0.57 -0.66 25.51
N PRO A 50 1.12 0.53 25.16
CA PRO A 50 1.00 1.07 23.81
C PRO A 50 1.61 0.17 22.72
N GLY A 51 2.55 -0.71 23.09
CA GLY A 51 3.17 -1.64 22.16
C GLY A 51 2.17 -2.63 21.52
N ILE A 52 1.09 -2.99 22.22
CA ILE A 52 0.08 -3.92 21.72
C ILE A 52 -0.70 -3.34 20.52
N PRO A 53 -1.39 -2.19 20.63
CA PRO A 53 -2.08 -1.59 19.49
C PRO A 53 -1.10 -1.16 18.39
N MET A 54 0.10 -0.70 18.74
CA MET A 54 1.17 -0.41 17.77
C MET A 54 1.48 -1.61 16.88
N ALA A 55 1.68 -2.79 17.48
CA ALA A 55 1.99 -4.01 16.75
C ALA A 55 0.80 -4.54 15.95
N ALA A 56 -0.40 -4.58 16.56
CA ALA A 56 -1.60 -5.09 15.92
C ALA A 56 -1.98 -4.27 14.66
N TRP A 57 -1.90 -2.94 14.74
CA TRP A 57 -2.28 -2.06 13.62
C TRP A 57 -1.10 -1.70 12.71
N GLY A 58 0.13 -1.73 13.24
CA GLY A 58 1.34 -1.44 12.48
C GLY A 58 1.55 -2.38 11.30
N ILE A 59 1.14 -3.65 11.43
CA ILE A 59 1.18 -4.64 10.34
C ILE A 59 0.31 -4.19 9.16
N GLY A 60 -0.90 -3.70 9.42
CA GLY A 60 -1.80 -3.21 8.38
C GLY A 60 -1.25 -1.98 7.66
N VAL A 61 -0.66 -1.04 8.39
CA VAL A 61 0.00 0.14 7.82
C VAL A 61 1.22 -0.25 6.99
N LEU A 62 2.04 -1.20 7.45
CA LEU A 62 3.21 -1.70 6.72
C LEU A 62 2.81 -2.42 5.43
N ALA A 63 1.76 -3.24 5.44
CA ALA A 63 1.25 -3.88 4.24
C ALA A 63 0.77 -2.83 3.21
N HIS A 64 0.05 -1.80 3.66
CA HIS A 64 -0.41 -0.73 2.79
C HIS A 64 0.73 0.14 2.25
N ALA A 65 1.77 0.38 3.06
CA ALA A 65 3.00 1.04 2.64
C ALA A 65 3.75 0.20 1.58
N TRP A 66 3.79 -1.12 1.75
CA TRP A 66 4.41 -2.03 0.80
C TRP A 66 3.71 -1.97 -0.57
N ASP A 67 2.38 -2.00 -0.60
CA ASP A 67 1.63 -1.85 -1.85
C ASP A 67 1.82 -0.46 -2.50
N ALA A 68 1.95 0.61 -1.71
CA ALA A 68 2.12 1.96 -2.22
C ALA A 68 3.54 2.28 -2.74
N PHE A 69 4.57 1.65 -2.16
CA PHE A 69 5.98 1.96 -2.42
C PHE A 69 6.79 0.82 -3.06
N PHE A 70 6.48 -0.45 -2.77
CA PHE A 70 7.29 -1.62 -3.15
C PHE A 70 6.60 -2.60 -4.10
N ALA A 71 5.26 -2.60 -4.21
CA ALA A 71 4.59 -3.32 -5.29
C ALA A 71 5.08 -2.75 -6.63
N LYS A 72 6.07 -3.43 -7.21
CA LYS A 72 6.52 -3.15 -8.57
C LYS A 72 5.31 -3.34 -9.48
N PRO A 73 5.00 -2.37 -10.35
CA PRO A 73 4.00 -2.61 -11.36
C PRO A 73 4.45 -3.83 -12.15
N ILE A 74 3.52 -4.73 -12.47
CA ILE A 74 3.67 -5.49 -13.72
C ILE A 74 3.78 -4.39 -14.77
N SER A 75 5.00 -4.18 -15.28
CA SER A 75 5.25 -3.12 -16.25
C SER A 75 4.38 -3.42 -17.46
N GLU A 76 3.76 -2.41 -18.07
CA GLU A 76 3.12 -2.61 -19.38
C GLU A 76 4.11 -3.22 -20.39
N GLY A 77 5.42 -3.02 -20.22
CA GLY A 77 6.46 -3.71 -21.00
C GLY A 77 6.61 -5.22 -20.71
N ASP A 78 6.11 -5.72 -19.57
CA ASP A 78 5.95 -7.15 -19.28
C ASP A 78 4.65 -7.68 -19.92
N VAL A 79 3.55 -6.92 -19.82
CA VAL A 79 2.25 -7.27 -20.42
C VAL A 79 2.31 -7.25 -21.94
N ASP A 80 2.93 -6.25 -22.55
CA ASP A 80 3.19 -6.15 -24.00
C ASP A 80 4.14 -7.24 -24.47
N ARG A 81 5.14 -7.61 -23.65
CA ARG A 81 6.04 -8.73 -23.97
C ARG A 81 5.29 -10.06 -23.95
N GLU A 82 4.32 -10.20 -23.07
CA GLU A 82 3.46 -11.39 -22.97
C GLU A 82 2.40 -11.41 -24.09
N LEU A 83 1.73 -10.30 -24.38
CA LEU A 83 0.78 -10.16 -25.50
C LEU A 83 1.44 -10.37 -26.87
N ASN A 84 2.65 -9.83 -27.07
CA ASN A 84 3.40 -10.01 -28.32
C ASN A 84 3.95 -11.45 -28.46
N ARG A 85 4.07 -12.19 -27.35
CA ARG A 85 4.33 -13.64 -27.36
C ARG A 85 3.10 -14.43 -27.84
N TRP A 86 1.89 -14.05 -27.44
CA TRP A 86 0.65 -14.67 -27.89
C TRP A 86 0.32 -14.34 -29.36
N HIS A 87 0.56 -13.10 -29.80
CA HIS A 87 0.33 -12.68 -31.19
C HIS A 87 1.32 -13.29 -32.21
N ARG A 88 2.48 -13.79 -31.75
CA ARG A 88 3.45 -14.51 -32.60
C ARG A 88 3.15 -15.98 -32.81
N LEU A 89 2.17 -16.56 -32.11
CA LEU A 89 1.75 -17.93 -32.37
C LEU A 89 0.64 -17.90 -33.44
N PRO A 90 0.95 -18.24 -34.71
CA PRO A 90 -0.09 -18.45 -35.72
C PRO A 90 -1.02 -19.53 -35.20
N GLY A 91 -2.33 -19.25 -35.25
CA GLY A 91 -3.37 -20.14 -34.75
C GLY A 91 -3.13 -21.57 -35.20
N SER A 92 -2.85 -22.45 -34.24
CA SER A 92 -3.03 -23.88 -34.42
C SER A 92 -4.52 -24.15 -34.26
N ARG A 93 -5.15 -24.39 -35.42
CA ARG A 93 -6.50 -24.94 -35.57
C ARG A 93 -6.78 -26.08 -34.60
#